data_AF-I0HZP7-F1
#
_entry.id   AF-I0HZP7-F1
#
_cell.length_a   1.000
_cell.length_b   1.000
_cell.length_c   1.000
_cell.angle_alpha   90.00
_cell.angle_beta   90.00
_cell.angle_gamma   90.00
#
_symmetry.space_group_name_H-M   'P 1'
#
loop_
_entity.id
_entity.type
_entity.pdbx_description
1 polymer ?
#
loop_
_entity_poly.entity_id
_entity_poly.type
_entity_poly.pdbx_seq_one_letter_code
_entity_poly.pdbx_strand_id
1 'polypeptide(L)'
;MPLVALLAMGLAVALVACSGDQRLTPTPTATPVTAALETPTPPGEEEVPPTSVDIPTQPAGPPATPTVSVLTVDEKEERCTIDYDMDLAGFPDLYARLGCPVSQSNHEPVAINEFGEGPDYNRFMLWFSSDQQIYVLFPDQSWQSYRDTWDESQPEFSCNPLDGPPTSPPLPRRGFGKLWCSVESLQKQLGYIEREERLCQHSIVQNFERGRLLACFEDATIRYFSLLNNGTWELLVVR
;
A
#
# COMPACT_ATOMS: atom_id res chain seq x y z
N MET A 1 61.43 -4.46 57.01
CA MET A 1 61.74 -5.89 56.82
C MET A 1 60.71 -6.46 55.85
N PRO A 2 61.15 -7.17 54.80
CA PRO A 2 61.40 -6.47 53.52
C PRO A 2 60.97 -7.26 52.26
N LEU A 3 61.17 -6.61 51.09
CA LEU A 3 61.70 -7.18 49.82
C LEU A 3 60.75 -8.10 49.00
N VAL A 4 60.62 -8.13 47.65
CA VAL A 4 61.35 -7.73 46.42
C VAL A 4 60.28 -7.73 45.29
N ALA A 5 60.06 -6.68 44.51
CA ALA A 5 60.69 -6.28 43.22
C ALA A 5 60.25 -7.01 41.93
N LEU A 6 60.16 -6.17 40.89
CA LEU A 6 59.87 -6.43 39.47
C LEU A 6 60.67 -7.59 38.86
N LEU A 7 60.10 -8.24 37.84
CA LEU A 7 60.84 -8.56 36.62
C LEU A 7 59.92 -8.64 35.39
N ALA A 8 60.32 -7.91 34.34
CA ALA A 8 59.81 -7.97 32.97
C ALA A 8 60.71 -8.87 32.10
N MET A 9 60.33 -9.07 30.82
CA MET A 9 60.92 -9.93 29.76
C MET A 9 60.60 -11.42 29.92
N GLY A 10 60.07 -12.17 28.94
CA GLY A 10 59.88 -11.97 27.51
C GLY A 10 60.37 -13.23 26.81
N LEU A 11 59.53 -13.95 26.05
CA LEU A 11 60.00 -14.82 24.95
C LEU A 11 58.86 -15.18 24.00
N ALA A 12 59.15 -14.98 22.72
CA ALA A 12 58.28 -15.21 21.58
C ALA A 12 58.25 -16.69 21.17
N VAL A 13 57.13 -17.13 20.61
CA VAL A 13 57.09 -18.24 19.64
C VAL A 13 56.23 -17.81 18.46
N ALA A 14 56.83 -17.91 17.28
CA ALA A 14 56.26 -17.50 16.00
C ALA A 14 56.10 -18.72 15.08
N LEU A 15 55.12 -18.58 14.16
CA LEU A 15 55.00 -19.18 12.82
C LEU A 15 54.64 -20.66 12.71
N VAL A 16 53.49 -20.95 12.07
CA VAL A 16 53.47 -21.49 10.69
C VAL A 16 52.28 -20.88 9.94
N ALA A 17 52.60 -20.13 8.88
CA ALA A 17 51.69 -19.72 7.82
C ALA A 17 51.81 -20.72 6.66
N CYS A 18 50.70 -21.09 6.04
CA CYS A 18 50.70 -21.70 4.71
C CYS A 18 50.07 -20.72 3.73
N SER A 19 50.93 -19.89 3.13
CA SER A 19 50.67 -19.18 1.88
C SER A 19 51.20 -20.06 0.74
N GLY A 20 50.33 -20.43 -0.19
CA GLY A 20 50.70 -21.08 -1.45
C GLY A 20 50.29 -20.18 -2.61
N ASP A 21 51.25 -19.39 -3.08
CA ASP A 21 51.18 -18.53 -4.26
C ASP A 21 51.56 -19.36 -5.50
N GLN A 22 50.73 -19.38 -6.54
CA GLN A 22 51.17 -19.73 -7.89
C GLN A 22 50.53 -18.77 -8.90
N ARG A 23 51.31 -17.77 -9.31
CA ARG A 23 51.17 -17.07 -10.59
C ARG A 23 51.77 -17.90 -11.72
N LEU A 24 51.01 -18.09 -12.80
CA LEU A 24 51.51 -18.10 -14.16
C LEU A 24 50.57 -17.27 -15.05
N THR A 25 51.16 -16.35 -15.80
CA THR A 25 50.56 -15.36 -16.72
C THR A 25 50.58 -15.91 -18.18
N PRO A 26 50.20 -15.13 -19.22
CA PRO A 26 48.92 -15.08 -19.95
C PRO A 26 48.99 -15.70 -21.37
N THR A 27 48.06 -15.30 -22.26
CA THR A 27 48.10 -15.17 -23.76
C THR A 27 46.98 -16.02 -24.45
N PRO A 28 46.50 -15.68 -25.67
CA PRO A 28 45.51 -14.65 -25.99
C PRO A 28 44.33 -15.19 -26.86
N THR A 29 43.35 -14.32 -27.15
CA THR A 29 42.62 -14.16 -28.42
C THR A 29 42.11 -15.39 -29.18
N ALA A 30 40.78 -15.46 -29.38
CA ALA A 30 40.17 -15.20 -30.70
C ALA A 30 38.63 -15.29 -30.63
N THR A 31 37.96 -14.20 -30.97
CA THR A 31 36.66 -14.29 -31.66
C THR A 31 36.98 -14.48 -33.15
N PRO A 32 36.35 -15.45 -33.82
CA PRO A 32 35.65 -15.09 -35.04
C PRO A 32 34.33 -15.86 -35.29
N VAL A 33 33.39 -15.12 -35.88
CA VAL A 33 32.60 -15.49 -37.07
C VAL A 33 31.35 -16.36 -36.91
N THR A 34 30.22 -15.69 -37.14
CA THR A 34 28.95 -16.14 -37.70
C THR A 34 29.08 -17.14 -38.86
N ALA A 35 28.33 -18.24 -38.83
CA ALA A 35 27.88 -18.94 -40.03
C ALA A 35 26.48 -19.54 -39.81
N ALA A 36 25.65 -19.44 -40.84
CA ALA A 36 24.21 -19.68 -40.87
C ALA A 36 23.85 -21.13 -41.30
N LEU A 37 22.53 -21.37 -41.43
CA LEU A 37 21.82 -22.50 -42.06
C LEU A 37 21.69 -23.76 -41.17
N GLU A 38 20.53 -24.43 -41.03
CA GLU A 38 19.35 -24.59 -41.91
C GLU A 38 18.03 -24.71 -41.12
N THR A 39 16.94 -24.27 -41.76
CA THR A 39 15.55 -24.50 -41.36
C THR A 39 15.11 -25.92 -41.71
N PRO A 40 14.55 -26.73 -40.78
CA PRO A 40 13.90 -27.97 -41.15
C PRO A 40 12.48 -27.72 -41.69
N THR A 41 12.25 -28.14 -42.93
CA THR A 41 10.95 -28.22 -43.60
C THR A 41 9.98 -29.13 -42.83
N PRO A 42 8.74 -28.70 -42.51
CA PRO A 42 7.71 -29.58 -41.98
C PRO A 42 7.08 -30.44 -43.10
N PRO A 43 6.72 -31.70 -42.84
CA PRO A 43 6.07 -32.56 -43.81
C PRO A 43 4.54 -32.34 -43.85
N GLY A 44 4.03 -32.16 -45.08
CA GLY A 44 2.76 -32.68 -45.61
C GLY A 44 1.48 -32.46 -44.80
N GLU A 45 0.68 -31.47 -45.21
CA GLU A 45 -0.72 -31.31 -44.84
C GLU A 45 -1.59 -32.30 -45.63
N GLU A 46 -2.32 -33.18 -44.91
CA GLU A 46 -3.30 -34.09 -45.49
C GLU A 46 -4.69 -33.47 -45.37
N GLU A 47 -5.25 -33.08 -46.51
CA GLU A 47 -6.51 -32.36 -46.65
C GLU A 47 -7.70 -33.34 -46.51
N VAL A 48 -8.49 -33.17 -45.44
CA VAL A 48 -9.71 -33.97 -45.20
C VAL A 48 -10.90 -33.28 -45.90
N PRO A 49 -11.71 -34.00 -46.72
CA PRO A 49 -12.84 -33.37 -47.41
C PRO A 49 -13.99 -33.02 -46.44
N PRO A 50 -14.70 -31.89 -46.65
CA PRO A 50 -15.86 -31.54 -45.82
C PRO A 50 -17.09 -32.40 -46.18
N THR A 51 -17.71 -32.97 -45.16
CA THR A 51 -19.02 -33.65 -45.28
C THR A 51 -20.14 -32.61 -45.11
N SER A 52 -20.98 -32.41 -46.12
CA SER A 52 -22.14 -31.51 -46.06
C SER A 52 -23.29 -32.14 -45.27
N VAL A 53 -23.81 -31.43 -44.27
CA VAL A 53 -25.00 -31.80 -43.50
C VAL A 53 -26.12 -30.84 -43.86
N ASP A 54 -27.19 -31.35 -44.47
CA ASP A 54 -28.40 -30.57 -44.78
C ASP A 54 -29.21 -30.30 -43.50
N ILE A 55 -29.48 -29.02 -43.23
CA ILE A 55 -30.32 -28.56 -42.11
C ILE A 55 -31.76 -28.33 -42.63
N PRO A 56 -32.80 -28.91 -42.00
CA PRO A 56 -34.18 -28.68 -42.41
C PRO A 56 -34.61 -27.24 -42.09
N THR A 57 -35.17 -26.56 -43.10
CA THR A 57 -35.66 -25.17 -43.00
C THR A 57 -37.02 -25.12 -42.28
N GLN A 58 -37.08 -24.43 -41.14
CA GLN A 58 -38.32 -24.15 -40.40
C GLN A 58 -39.00 -22.88 -40.95
N PRO A 59 -40.33 -22.84 -41.13
CA PRO A 59 -41.02 -21.65 -41.62
C PRO A 59 -40.96 -20.50 -40.59
N ALA A 60 -40.63 -19.30 -41.09
CA ALA A 60 -40.50 -18.08 -40.30
C ALA A 60 -41.87 -17.62 -39.76
N GLY A 61 -42.00 -17.52 -38.43
CA GLY A 61 -43.07 -16.78 -37.78
C GLY A 61 -42.87 -15.27 -37.89
N PRO A 62 -43.91 -14.44 -37.61
CA PRO A 62 -43.79 -12.99 -37.68
C PRO A 62 -42.74 -12.48 -36.69
N PRO A 63 -41.92 -11.48 -37.07
CA PRO A 63 -40.84 -10.97 -36.22
C PRO A 63 -41.41 -10.30 -34.96
N ALA A 64 -41.09 -10.85 -33.80
CA ALA A 64 -41.24 -10.15 -32.53
C ALA A 64 -40.33 -8.93 -32.55
N THR A 65 -40.92 -7.73 -32.43
CA THR A 65 -40.14 -6.49 -32.33
C THR A 65 -39.63 -6.39 -30.89
N PRO A 66 -38.30 -6.42 -30.64
CA PRO A 66 -37.77 -6.26 -29.29
C PRO A 66 -38.08 -4.84 -28.81
N THR A 67 -38.91 -4.72 -27.77
CA THR A 67 -39.06 -3.45 -27.05
C THR A 67 -37.86 -3.31 -26.13
N VAL A 68 -36.89 -2.51 -26.53
CA VAL A 68 -35.74 -2.14 -25.70
C VAL A 68 -36.22 -1.12 -24.68
N SER A 69 -36.39 -1.53 -23.42
CA SER A 69 -36.51 -0.60 -22.31
C SER A 69 -35.19 0.14 -22.16
N VAL A 70 -35.18 1.42 -22.52
CA VAL A 70 -34.05 2.31 -22.24
C VAL A 70 -34.08 2.59 -20.74
N LEU A 71 -33.08 2.10 -20.02
CA LEU A 71 -32.80 2.52 -18.66
C LEU A 71 -32.47 4.01 -18.71
N THR A 72 -33.27 4.83 -18.04
CA THR A 72 -32.97 6.25 -17.85
C THR A 72 -31.90 6.34 -16.76
N VAL A 73 -30.65 6.53 -17.17
CA VAL A 73 -29.53 6.86 -16.27
C VAL A 73 -29.76 8.30 -15.78
N ASP A 74 -29.60 8.53 -14.48
CA ASP A 74 -29.72 9.85 -13.86
C ASP A 74 -28.60 10.75 -14.41
N GLU A 75 -28.95 11.67 -15.32
CA GLU A 75 -28.01 12.55 -16.05
C GLU A 75 -27.13 13.45 -15.15
N LYS A 76 -27.32 13.41 -13.83
CA LYS A 76 -26.53 14.19 -12.87
C LYS A 76 -25.17 13.58 -12.59
N GLU A 77 -24.99 12.28 -12.77
CA GLU A 77 -23.70 11.59 -12.63
C GLU A 77 -22.79 11.79 -13.86
N GLU A 78 -23.33 12.28 -14.98
CA GLU A 78 -22.67 12.26 -16.30
C GLU A 78 -21.84 13.51 -16.68
N ARG A 79 -21.43 14.38 -15.74
CA ARG A 79 -20.67 15.60 -16.11
C ARG A 79 -19.40 15.88 -15.33
N CYS A 80 -18.90 14.94 -14.54
CA CYS A 80 -17.56 15.10 -14.01
C CYS A 80 -16.55 14.95 -15.16
N THR A 81 -15.52 15.81 -15.19
CA THR A 81 -14.45 15.71 -16.20
C THR A 81 -13.54 14.51 -15.93
N ILE A 82 -13.50 14.07 -14.67
CA ILE A 82 -12.73 12.93 -14.17
C ILE A 82 -13.74 12.01 -13.49
N ASP A 83 -13.69 10.73 -13.81
CA ASP A 83 -14.48 9.70 -13.14
C ASP A 83 -13.82 9.28 -11.83
N TYR A 84 -14.63 8.80 -10.88
CA TYR A 84 -14.08 8.19 -9.68
C TYR A 84 -13.54 6.79 -10.01
N ASP A 85 -12.55 6.34 -9.24
CA ASP A 85 -11.95 5.01 -9.41
C ASP A 85 -12.98 3.89 -9.13
N MET A 86 -13.04 2.85 -9.97
CA MET A 86 -14.01 1.77 -9.83
C MET A 86 -13.96 1.10 -8.44
N ASP A 87 -12.80 1.06 -7.79
CA ASP A 87 -12.64 0.51 -6.45
C ASP A 87 -13.26 1.38 -5.34
N LEU A 88 -13.72 2.59 -5.67
CA LEU A 88 -14.51 3.46 -4.79
C LEU A 88 -16.03 3.26 -4.98
N ALA A 89 -16.48 2.43 -5.91
CA ALA A 89 -17.90 2.22 -6.21
C ALA A 89 -18.71 1.64 -5.04
N GLY A 90 -18.05 1.04 -4.05
CA GLY A 90 -18.71 0.55 -2.84
C GLY A 90 -19.12 1.67 -1.85
N PHE A 91 -18.72 2.92 -2.09
CA PHE A 91 -19.11 4.05 -1.26
C PHE A 91 -20.45 4.66 -1.75
N PRO A 92 -21.50 4.65 -0.93
CA PRO A 92 -22.85 5.06 -1.34
C PRO A 92 -22.94 6.58 -1.54
N ASP A 93 -23.71 6.97 -2.55
CA ASP A 93 -24.05 8.37 -2.87
C ASP A 93 -22.80 9.26 -3.03
N LEU A 94 -21.72 8.71 -3.59
CA LEU A 94 -20.40 9.33 -3.65
C LEU A 94 -20.45 10.76 -4.23
N TYR A 95 -21.09 10.96 -5.39
CA TYR A 95 -21.20 12.30 -5.99
C TYR A 95 -22.06 13.26 -5.15
N ALA A 96 -23.11 12.76 -4.50
CA ALA A 96 -23.96 13.59 -3.63
C ALA A 96 -23.25 13.99 -2.33
N ARG A 97 -22.32 13.17 -1.83
CA ARG A 97 -21.55 13.45 -0.60
C ARG A 97 -20.29 14.25 -0.87
N LEU A 98 -19.48 13.82 -1.83
CA LEU A 98 -18.13 14.37 -2.08
C LEU A 98 -18.04 15.31 -3.29
N GLY A 99 -18.99 15.26 -4.22
CA GLY A 99 -18.96 16.05 -5.46
C GLY A 99 -18.15 15.36 -6.55
N CYS A 100 -17.77 16.11 -7.58
CA CYS A 100 -16.95 15.56 -8.66
C CYS A 100 -15.49 15.30 -8.21
N PRO A 101 -14.83 14.25 -8.72
CA PRO A 101 -13.39 14.11 -8.61
C PRO A 101 -12.66 15.32 -9.20
N VAL A 102 -11.61 15.78 -8.51
CA VAL A 102 -10.75 16.89 -8.96
C VAL A 102 -9.36 16.44 -9.35
N SER A 103 -9.03 15.17 -9.10
CA SER A 103 -7.78 14.53 -9.51
C SER A 103 -8.01 13.06 -9.84
N GLN A 104 -7.06 12.46 -10.55
CA GLN A 104 -6.99 11.00 -10.68
C GLN A 104 -6.82 10.35 -9.30
N SER A 105 -7.19 9.07 -9.20
CA SER A 105 -6.90 8.26 -8.02
C SER A 105 -5.41 8.02 -7.87
N ASN A 106 -5.02 7.78 -6.62
CA ASN A 106 -3.67 7.50 -6.19
C ASN A 106 -3.68 6.19 -5.39
N HIS A 107 -2.78 5.27 -5.74
CA HIS A 107 -2.68 3.94 -5.13
C HIS A 107 -1.47 3.80 -4.20
N GLU A 108 -0.79 4.92 -3.91
CA GLU A 108 0.39 4.92 -3.05
C GLU A 108 0.05 4.48 -1.62
N PRO A 109 1.02 3.92 -0.88
CA PRO A 109 0.78 3.36 0.45
C PRO A 109 0.11 4.33 1.42
N VAL A 110 -0.84 3.80 2.19
CA VAL A 110 -1.42 4.48 3.35
C VAL A 110 -1.21 3.62 4.58
N ALA A 111 -0.65 4.21 5.64
CA ALA A 111 -0.55 3.57 6.95
C ALA A 111 -1.72 3.98 7.84
N ILE A 112 -2.13 3.09 8.72
CA ILE A 112 -3.20 3.28 9.70
C ILE A 112 -2.75 2.82 11.07
N ASN A 113 -3.11 3.59 12.10
CA ASN A 113 -3.08 3.14 13.48
C ASN A 113 -4.41 3.50 14.16
N GLU A 114 -5.03 2.52 14.81
CA GLU A 114 -6.30 2.67 15.51
C GLU A 114 -6.12 2.93 17.00
N PHE A 115 -7.02 3.74 17.55
CA PHE A 115 -7.03 4.07 18.96
C PHE A 115 -8.40 3.83 19.60
N GLY A 116 -8.41 3.41 20.86
CA GLY A 116 -9.61 3.06 21.62
C GLY A 116 -9.94 1.57 21.65
N GLU A 117 -11.14 1.28 22.19
CA GLU A 117 -11.69 -0.08 22.34
C GLU A 117 -12.10 -0.65 20.99
N GLY A 118 -11.41 -1.72 20.58
CA GLY A 118 -11.83 -2.52 19.44
C GLY A 118 -13.13 -3.30 19.72
N PRO A 119 -13.87 -3.71 18.68
CA PRO A 119 -13.55 -3.56 17.26
C PRO A 119 -13.99 -2.22 16.65
N ASP A 120 -14.74 -1.39 17.39
CA ASP A 120 -15.40 -0.19 16.89
C ASP A 120 -14.55 1.08 17.11
N TYR A 121 -13.34 1.06 16.56
CA TYR A 121 -12.42 2.19 16.65
C TYR A 121 -13.05 3.46 16.03
N ASN A 122 -12.93 4.57 16.74
CA ASN A 122 -13.46 5.88 16.32
C ASN A 122 -12.39 6.97 16.33
N ARG A 123 -11.12 6.58 16.38
CA ARG A 123 -9.95 7.46 16.41
C ARG A 123 -8.83 6.81 15.63
N PHE A 124 -8.21 7.58 14.76
CA PHE A 124 -7.24 7.05 13.80
C PHE A 124 -6.11 8.04 13.57
N MET A 125 -4.94 7.48 13.28
CA MET A 125 -3.90 8.20 12.54
C MET A 125 -3.76 7.53 11.17
N LEU A 126 -3.81 8.34 10.11
CA LEU A 126 -3.64 7.91 8.73
C LEU A 126 -2.44 8.63 8.13
N TRP A 127 -1.46 7.90 7.62
CA TRP A 127 -0.31 8.48 6.94
C TRP A 127 -0.44 8.23 5.44
N PHE A 128 -0.40 9.31 4.65
CA PHE A 128 -0.45 9.27 3.21
C PHE A 128 0.95 9.50 2.65
N SER A 129 1.52 8.48 2.01
CA SER A 129 2.88 8.55 1.46
C SER A 129 3.04 9.58 0.34
N SER A 130 2.00 9.81 -0.47
CA SER A 130 2.04 10.69 -1.65
C SER A 130 2.31 12.16 -1.31
N ASP A 131 1.81 12.64 -0.17
CA ASP A 131 2.00 14.02 0.29
C ASP A 131 2.75 14.13 1.64
N GLN A 132 3.20 12.99 2.20
CA GLN A 132 3.86 12.90 3.51
C GLN A 132 3.04 13.56 4.63
N GLN A 133 1.72 13.37 4.61
CA GLN A 133 0.81 13.92 5.61
C GLN A 133 0.26 12.84 6.54
N ILE A 134 0.19 13.17 7.83
CA ILE A 134 -0.50 12.40 8.86
C ILE A 134 -1.82 13.10 9.18
N TYR A 135 -2.94 12.44 8.94
CA TYR A 135 -4.25 12.86 9.37
C TYR A 135 -4.58 12.20 10.70
N VAL A 136 -4.99 13.02 11.66
CA VAL A 136 -5.49 12.59 12.97
C VAL A 136 -7.00 12.75 12.95
N LEU A 137 -7.71 11.65 13.14
CA LEU A 137 -9.17 11.57 13.16
C LEU A 137 -9.64 11.45 14.61
N PHE A 138 -10.39 12.44 15.08
CA PHE A 138 -10.82 12.58 16.48
C PHE A 138 -12.21 11.99 16.71
N PRO A 139 -12.56 11.63 17.97
CA PRO A 139 -13.83 10.98 18.26
C PRO A 139 -15.05 11.90 18.10
N ASP A 140 -14.84 13.22 18.04
CA ASP A 140 -15.88 14.22 17.76
C ASP A 140 -16.12 14.42 16.26
N GLN A 141 -15.59 13.52 15.43
CA GLN A 141 -15.65 13.55 13.96
C GLN A 141 -14.89 14.71 13.34
N SER A 142 -14.06 15.46 14.09
CA SER A 142 -13.13 16.42 13.50
C SER A 142 -11.84 15.73 13.06
N TRP A 143 -11.13 16.32 12.10
CA TRP A 143 -9.79 15.88 11.73
C TRP A 143 -8.79 17.02 11.66
N GLN A 144 -7.52 16.70 11.86
CA GLN A 144 -6.39 17.61 11.64
C GLN A 144 -5.30 16.90 10.85
N SER A 145 -4.56 17.66 10.04
CA SER A 145 -3.43 17.13 9.25
C SER A 145 -2.10 17.72 9.73
N TYR A 146 -1.07 16.90 9.74
CA TYR A 146 0.27 17.23 10.17
C TYR A 146 1.27 16.73 9.13
N ARG A 147 2.30 17.53 8.85
CA ARG A 147 3.41 17.05 8.02
C ARG A 147 4.20 15.99 8.77
N ASP A 148 4.47 14.87 8.12
CA ASP A 148 5.43 13.90 8.62
C ASP A 148 6.84 14.49 8.52
N THR A 149 7.51 14.57 9.67
CA THR A 149 8.87 15.08 9.80
C THR A 149 9.81 14.05 10.39
N TRP A 150 9.37 12.79 10.48
CA TRP A 150 10.25 11.69 10.86
C TRP A 150 11.18 11.33 9.69
N ASP A 151 12.39 10.91 10.02
CA ASP A 151 13.38 10.40 9.09
C ASP A 151 14.18 9.27 9.75
N GLU A 152 14.98 8.54 8.97
CA GLU A 152 15.68 7.33 9.41
C GLU A 152 16.76 7.58 10.49
N SER A 153 17.14 8.83 10.76
CA SER A 153 18.06 9.16 11.86
C SER A 153 17.36 9.26 13.21
N GLN A 154 16.03 9.33 13.21
CA GLN A 154 15.20 9.47 14.42
C GLN A 154 14.81 8.09 14.98
N PRO A 155 14.55 7.98 16.30
CA PRO A 155 14.16 6.71 16.90
C PRO A 155 12.83 6.20 16.31
N GLU A 156 12.70 4.88 16.25
CA GLU A 156 11.46 4.23 15.82
C GLU A 156 10.32 4.47 16.80
N PHE A 157 10.59 4.41 18.11
CA PHE A 157 9.65 4.74 19.17
C PHE A 157 10.10 6.04 19.85
N SER A 158 9.29 7.10 19.73
CA SER A 158 9.66 8.42 20.25
C SER A 158 9.45 8.56 21.77
N CYS A 159 8.48 7.84 22.33
CA CYS A 159 8.20 7.79 23.76
C CYS A 159 7.41 6.52 24.11
N ASN A 160 7.48 6.11 25.38
CA ASN A 160 6.52 5.17 25.97
C ASN A 160 5.95 5.83 27.25
N PRO A 161 4.67 6.23 27.27
CA PRO A 161 4.09 6.88 28.45
C PRO A 161 3.76 5.91 29.57
N LEU A 162 3.87 4.60 29.34
CA LEU A 162 3.69 3.58 30.35
C LEU A 162 5.09 3.13 30.80
N ASP A 163 5.32 3.09 32.12
CA ASP A 163 6.58 2.65 32.75
C ASP A 163 6.87 1.14 32.54
N GLY A 164 6.36 0.55 31.45
CA GLY A 164 6.54 -0.83 31.02
C GLY A 164 7.71 -1.02 30.06
N PRO A 165 7.84 -2.22 29.46
CA PRO A 165 8.82 -2.48 28.42
C PRO A 165 8.73 -1.42 27.30
N PRO A 166 9.84 -0.99 26.67
CA PRO A 166 9.85 0.14 25.73
C PRO A 166 8.86 0.05 24.56
N THR A 167 8.35 -1.14 24.24
CA THR A 167 7.44 -1.43 23.12
C THR A 167 6.10 -2.02 23.58
N SER A 168 5.76 -1.91 24.87
CA SER A 168 4.54 -2.47 25.44
C SER A 168 3.79 -1.42 26.26
N PRO A 169 2.47 -1.25 26.03
CA PRO A 169 1.60 -1.85 24.99
C PRO A 169 2.01 -1.42 23.57
N PRO A 170 1.33 -1.87 22.48
CA PRO A 170 1.60 -1.35 21.14
C PRO A 170 1.71 0.17 21.14
N LEU A 171 2.77 0.70 20.52
CA LEU A 171 3.03 2.13 20.41
C LEU A 171 3.05 2.52 18.95
N PRO A 172 2.66 3.76 18.59
CA PRO A 172 2.82 4.25 17.24
C PRO A 172 4.32 4.40 16.96
N ARG A 173 4.74 4.09 15.75
CA ARG A 173 6.16 4.12 15.35
C ARG A 173 6.39 5.29 14.43
N ARG A 174 7.65 5.66 14.26
CA ARG A 174 8.12 6.63 13.26
C ARG A 174 7.33 7.95 13.29
N GLY A 175 6.78 8.38 12.15
CA GLY A 175 5.99 9.60 12.02
C GLY A 175 4.79 9.66 12.97
N PHE A 176 4.05 8.56 13.11
CA PHE A 176 2.95 8.49 14.08
C PHE A 176 3.46 8.64 15.51
N GLY A 177 4.52 7.90 15.87
CA GLY A 177 5.12 7.96 17.21
C GLY A 177 5.64 9.36 17.54
N LYS A 178 6.34 10.00 16.60
CA LYS A 178 6.83 11.37 16.75
C LYS A 178 5.70 12.34 16.99
N LEU A 179 4.66 12.30 16.16
CA LEU A 179 3.50 13.19 16.28
C LEU A 179 2.76 12.97 17.60
N TRP A 180 2.47 11.71 17.94
CA TRP A 180 1.79 11.30 19.17
C TRP A 180 2.53 11.73 20.45
N CYS A 181 3.86 11.71 20.42
CA CYS A 181 4.69 12.11 21.56
C CYS A 181 4.95 13.62 21.64
N SER A 182 4.91 14.35 20.52
CA SER A 182 5.32 15.76 20.47
C SER A 182 4.16 16.76 20.53
N VAL A 183 2.97 16.38 20.07
CA VAL A 183 1.79 17.24 20.17
C VAL A 183 1.13 17.05 21.53
N GLU A 184 1.17 18.12 22.31
CA GLU A 184 0.53 18.15 23.62
C GLU A 184 -0.95 17.73 23.50
N SER A 185 -1.43 16.97 24.48
CA SER A 185 -2.79 16.42 24.56
C SER A 185 -3.16 15.31 23.56
N LEU A 186 -2.38 15.06 22.50
CA LEU A 186 -2.74 14.08 21.48
C LEU A 186 -2.90 12.66 22.06
N GLN A 187 -2.00 12.26 22.98
CA GLN A 187 -2.12 10.99 23.70
C GLN A 187 -3.41 10.86 24.50
N LYS A 188 -3.82 11.94 25.18
CA LYS A 188 -5.05 11.96 25.97
C LYS A 188 -6.29 11.91 25.08
N GLN A 189 -6.26 12.58 23.94
CA GLN A 189 -7.37 12.63 23.00
C GLN A 189 -7.57 11.31 22.24
N LEU A 190 -6.48 10.70 21.77
CA LEU A 190 -6.52 9.42 21.07
C LEU A 190 -6.68 8.24 22.03
N GLY A 191 -6.09 8.33 23.22
CA GLY A 191 -6.14 7.27 24.22
C GLY A 191 -5.21 6.12 23.88
N TYR A 192 -5.61 4.92 24.29
CA TYR A 192 -4.76 3.74 24.20
C TYR A 192 -4.79 3.08 22.81
N ILE A 193 -3.80 2.22 22.58
CA ILE A 193 -3.60 1.51 21.31
C ILE A 193 -3.68 0.00 21.58
N GLU A 194 -4.62 -0.66 20.93
CA GLU A 194 -4.84 -2.11 21.05
C GLU A 194 -4.15 -2.91 19.94
N ARG A 195 -3.84 -2.23 18.83
CA ARG A 195 -3.30 -2.83 17.61
C ARG A 195 -2.13 -2.01 17.09
N GLU A 196 -1.08 -2.70 16.67
CA GLU A 196 0.06 -2.06 16.01
C GLU A 196 -0.36 -1.37 14.70
N GLU A 197 0.36 -0.31 14.36
CA GLU A 197 0.22 0.33 13.06
C GLU A 197 0.51 -0.65 11.91
N ARG A 198 -0.14 -0.45 10.77
CA ARG A 198 0.07 -1.24 9.56
C ARG A 198 -0.24 -0.45 8.31
N LEU A 199 0.14 -0.97 7.16
CA LEU A 199 -0.34 -0.47 5.87
C LEU A 199 -1.71 -1.06 5.54
N CYS A 200 -2.53 -0.30 4.83
CA CYS A 200 -3.63 -0.87 4.05
C CYS A 200 -3.05 -1.92 3.08
N GLN A 201 -3.70 -3.08 2.93
CA GLN A 201 -3.22 -4.10 1.99
C GLN A 201 -3.31 -3.60 0.55
N HIS A 202 -4.37 -2.84 0.28
CA HIS A 202 -4.52 -2.02 -0.90
C HIS A 202 -5.18 -0.69 -0.50
N SER A 203 -4.78 0.42 -1.13
CA SER A 203 -5.34 1.74 -0.84
C SER A 203 -5.67 2.48 -2.12
N ILE A 204 -6.86 3.07 -2.16
CA ILE A 204 -7.28 4.02 -3.20
C ILE A 204 -7.55 5.35 -2.53
N VAL A 205 -6.88 6.40 -2.99
CA VAL A 205 -7.08 7.76 -2.52
C VAL A 205 -7.48 8.64 -3.69
N GLN A 206 -8.61 9.32 -3.60
CA GLN A 206 -9.02 10.28 -4.62
C GLN A 206 -9.56 11.56 -3.97
N ASN A 207 -9.19 12.70 -4.55
CA ASN A 207 -9.68 14.00 -4.12
C ASN A 207 -10.92 14.38 -4.92
N PHE A 208 -11.87 14.98 -4.22
CA PHE A 208 -13.16 15.44 -4.70
C PHE A 208 -13.37 16.90 -4.29
N GLU A 209 -14.36 17.56 -4.88
CA GLU A 209 -14.70 18.96 -4.59
C GLU A 209 -14.95 19.25 -3.10
N ARG A 210 -15.51 18.29 -2.37
CA ARG A 210 -15.87 18.44 -0.94
C ARG A 210 -15.01 17.62 0.02
N GLY A 211 -13.95 16.94 -0.45
CA GLY A 211 -13.07 16.19 0.43
C GLY A 211 -12.17 15.20 -0.28
N ARG A 212 -11.55 14.31 0.49
CA ARG A 212 -10.76 13.18 0.02
C ARG A 212 -11.42 11.89 0.49
N LEU A 213 -11.51 10.90 -0.39
CA LEU A 213 -11.94 9.55 -0.03
C LEU A 213 -10.72 8.63 -0.04
N LEU A 214 -10.57 7.86 1.03
CA LEU A 214 -9.65 6.72 1.11
C LEU A 214 -10.48 5.45 1.20
N ALA A 215 -10.29 4.50 0.29
CA ALA A 215 -10.66 3.11 0.49
C ALA A 215 -9.42 2.33 0.95
N CYS A 216 -9.47 1.79 2.17
CA CYS A 216 -8.43 0.94 2.75
C CYS A 216 -8.95 -0.50 2.79
N PHE A 217 -8.35 -1.36 1.97
CA PHE A 217 -8.71 -2.77 1.86
C PHE A 217 -7.90 -3.58 2.87
N GLU A 218 -8.59 -4.42 3.64
CA GLU A 218 -8.02 -5.25 4.70
C GLU A 218 -8.76 -6.58 4.80
N ASP A 219 -8.10 -7.66 4.38
CA ASP A 219 -8.67 -9.00 4.35
C ASP A 219 -9.99 -9.02 3.56
N ALA A 220 -11.12 -9.30 4.22
CA ALA A 220 -12.46 -9.27 3.62
C ALA A 220 -13.23 -7.97 3.92
N THR A 221 -12.57 -6.93 4.44
CA THR A 221 -13.19 -5.67 4.84
C THR A 221 -12.63 -4.50 4.04
N ILE A 222 -13.50 -3.57 3.63
CA ILE A 222 -13.11 -2.28 3.07
C ILE A 222 -13.53 -1.19 4.05
N ARG A 223 -12.57 -0.35 4.44
CA ARG A 223 -12.81 0.83 5.26
C ARG A 223 -12.70 2.08 4.39
N TYR A 224 -13.80 2.77 4.21
CA TYR A 224 -13.87 4.04 3.51
C TYR A 224 -13.78 5.19 4.51
N PHE A 225 -12.69 5.95 4.45
CA PHE A 225 -12.51 7.19 5.23
C PHE A 225 -12.79 8.38 4.33
N SER A 226 -13.84 9.15 4.65
CA SER A 226 -14.13 10.43 4.00
C SER A 226 -13.55 11.55 4.84
N LEU A 227 -12.59 12.29 4.29
CA LEU A 227 -11.96 13.46 4.91
C LEU A 227 -12.54 14.71 4.25
N LEU A 228 -13.55 15.32 4.86
CA LEU A 228 -14.33 16.41 4.26
C LEU A 228 -13.62 17.76 4.44
N ASN A 229 -13.77 18.65 3.46
CA ASN A 229 -13.14 19.97 3.43
C ASN A 229 -13.65 20.93 4.54
N ASN A 230 -14.78 20.61 5.17
CA ASN A 230 -15.31 21.32 6.34
C ASN A 230 -14.60 20.93 7.65
N GLY A 231 -13.61 20.04 7.61
CA GLY A 231 -12.86 19.57 8.78
C GLY A 231 -13.49 18.39 9.50
N THR A 232 -14.54 17.76 8.94
CA THR A 232 -15.14 16.55 9.53
C THR A 232 -14.74 15.28 8.78
N TRP A 233 -14.79 14.13 9.45
CA TRP A 233 -14.52 12.83 8.83
C TRP A 233 -15.62 11.81 9.13
N GLU A 234 -15.73 10.83 8.23
CA GLU A 234 -16.69 9.73 8.34
C GLU A 234 -16.01 8.41 7.97
N LEU A 235 -16.42 7.32 8.63
CA LEU A 235 -15.98 5.96 8.31
C LEU A 235 -17.19 5.11 7.93
N LEU A 236 -17.07 4.45 6.77
CA LEU A 236 -17.95 3.37 6.36
C LEU A 236 -17.14 2.07 6.29
N VAL A 237 -17.64 1.02 6.92
CA VAL A 237 -17.04 -0.31 6.90
C VAL A 237 -17.93 -1.26 6.11
N VAL A 238 -17.38 -1.87 5.06
CA VAL A 238 -18.04 -2.88 4.24
C VAL A 238 -17.34 -4.23 4.48
N ARG A 239 -18.10 -5.29 4.71
CA ARG A 239 -17.62 -6.65 4.98
C ARG A 239 -18.22 -7.65 3.99
#